data_AF-A0A1B6I4U9-F1
#
_entry.id   AF-A0A1B6I4U9-F1
#
_cell.length_a   1.000
_cell.length_b   1.000
_cell.length_c   1.000
_cell.angle_alpha   90.00
_cell.angle_beta   90.00
_cell.angle_gamma   90.00
#
_symmetry.space_group_name_H-M   'P 1'
#
loop_
_entity.id
_entity.type
_entity.pdbx_description
1 polymer ?
#
loop_
_entity_poly.entity_id
_entity_poly.type
_entity_poly.pdbx_seq_one_letter_code
_entity_poly.pdbx_strand_id
1 'polypeptide(L)'
;NVTPGPHKDNLGTAITPQVLRHIFPVYQRLVAKDLLERCVKGRTQNANESLHGTIWKKCPKTRNVSKKTLEGAVAEAVSQFNFGNSVFSLSMSAAGVSPGRFSGRIINIRDKKRVTSTVRKNNLHYKRYRRNLKLKK
;
A
#
# COMPACT_ATOMS: atom_id res chain seq x y z
N ASN A 1 -32.96 4.62 -19.41
CA ASN A 1 -32.16 3.97 -18.36
C ASN A 1 -32.83 4.19 -17.02
N VAL A 2 -33.41 3.13 -16.45
CA VAL A 2 -34.07 3.18 -15.14
C VAL A 2 -33.01 2.98 -14.06
N THR A 3 -32.96 3.88 -13.08
CA THR A 3 -32.07 3.74 -11.93
C THR A 3 -32.51 2.52 -11.12
N PRO A 4 -31.63 1.54 -10.84
CA PRO A 4 -31.97 0.39 -10.01
C PRO A 4 -32.39 0.85 -8.61
N GLY A 5 -33.35 0.14 -8.01
CA GLY A 5 -33.83 0.41 -6.66
C GLY A 5 -32.75 0.22 -5.58
N PRO A 6 -33.06 0.50 -4.31
CA PRO A 6 -32.12 0.39 -3.20
C PRO A 6 -31.52 -1.02 -3.08
N HIS A 7 -30.23 -1.10 -2.73
CA HIS A 7 -29.50 -2.38 -2.65
C HIS A 7 -30.12 -3.38 -1.67
N LYS A 8 -30.69 -2.88 -0.55
CA LYS A 8 -31.37 -3.70 0.47
C LYS A 8 -32.59 -4.46 -0.07
N ASP A 9 -33.27 -3.91 -1.08
CA ASP A 9 -34.49 -4.47 -1.65
C ASP A 9 -34.18 -5.46 -2.79
N ASN A 10 -32.91 -5.49 -3.22
CA ASN A 10 -32.39 -6.40 -4.26
C ASN A 10 -31.46 -7.48 -3.67
N LEU A 11 -31.41 -7.61 -2.34
CA LEU A 11 -30.66 -8.66 -1.68
C LEU A 11 -31.36 -10.00 -1.97
N GLY A 12 -30.71 -10.90 -2.72
CA GLY A 12 -31.26 -12.21 -3.08
C GLY A 12 -31.83 -12.31 -4.49
N THR A 13 -31.77 -11.25 -5.30
CA THR A 13 -32.07 -11.36 -6.74
C THR A 13 -31.08 -12.32 -7.39
N ALA A 14 -31.61 -13.39 -8.01
CA ALA A 14 -30.78 -14.37 -8.70
C ALA A 14 -29.99 -13.71 -9.85
N ILE A 15 -28.72 -14.08 -9.97
CA ILE A 15 -27.87 -13.61 -11.07
C ILE A 15 -28.42 -14.19 -12.37
N THR A 16 -28.82 -13.31 -13.29
CA THR A 16 -29.34 -13.75 -14.59
C THR A 16 -28.24 -14.42 -15.42
N PRO A 17 -28.57 -15.36 -16.33
CA PRO A 17 -27.58 -16.02 -17.17
C PRO A 17 -26.70 -15.04 -17.97
N GLN A 18 -27.28 -13.93 -18.42
CA GLN A 18 -26.56 -12.88 -19.13
C GLN A 18 -25.49 -12.21 -18.25
N VAL A 19 -25.85 -11.84 -17.02
CA VAL A 19 -24.91 -11.24 -16.06
C VAL A 19 -23.87 -12.27 -15.64
N LEU A 20 -24.26 -13.52 -15.41
CA LEU A 20 -23.36 -14.61 -15.07
C LEU A 20 -22.30 -14.82 -16.16
N ARG A 21 -22.68 -14.78 -17.44
CA ARG A 21 -21.76 -14.88 -18.58
C ARG A 21 -20.62 -13.85 -18.50
N HIS A 22 -20.89 -12.66 -17.97
CA HIS A 22 -19.89 -11.60 -17.83
C HIS A 22 -19.11 -11.69 -16.51
N ILE A 23 -19.75 -12.09 -15.40
CA ILE A 23 -19.10 -12.20 -14.09
C ILE A 23 -18.21 -13.46 -14.00
N PHE A 24 -18.65 -14.57 -14.58
CA PHE A 24 -17.99 -15.87 -14.41
C PHE A 24 -16.52 -15.88 -14.83
N PRO A 25 -16.10 -15.29 -15.97
CA PRO A 25 -14.67 -15.20 -16.32
C PRO A 25 -13.86 -14.37 -15.34
N VAL A 26 -14.45 -13.33 -14.74
CA VAL A 26 -13.80 -12.50 -13.70
C VAL A 26 -13.62 -13.33 -12.44
N TYR A 27 -14.68 -14.03 -12.01
CA TYR A 27 -14.64 -14.92 -10.86
C TYR A 27 -13.57 -16.00 -11.04
N GLN A 28 -13.53 -16.69 -12.18
CA GLN A 28 -12.52 -17.71 -12.48
C GLN A 28 -11.09 -17.17 -12.39
N ARG A 29 -10.82 -15.97 -12.91
CA ARG A 29 -9.51 -15.31 -12.75
C ARG A 29 -9.20 -14.96 -11.29
N LEU A 30 -10.21 -14.55 -10.51
CA LEU A 30 -10.04 -14.20 -9.10
C LEU A 30 -9.81 -15.42 -8.19
N VAL A 31 -10.28 -16.60 -8.59
CA VAL A 31 -10.04 -17.86 -7.86
C VAL A 31 -8.84 -18.64 -8.40
N ALA A 32 -8.07 -18.07 -9.33
CA ALA A 32 -6.85 -18.70 -9.82
C ALA A 32 -5.87 -18.94 -8.66
N LYS A 33 -5.28 -20.14 -8.62
CA LYS A 33 -4.46 -20.62 -7.50
C LYS A 33 -3.30 -19.66 -7.18
N ASP A 34 -2.65 -19.13 -8.22
CA ASP A 34 -1.56 -18.17 -8.12
C ASP A 34 -1.98 -16.84 -7.46
N LEU A 35 -3.24 -16.42 -7.63
CA LEU A 35 -3.80 -15.25 -6.98
C LEU A 35 -4.16 -15.53 -5.53
N LEU A 36 -4.79 -16.68 -5.27
CA LEU A 36 -5.16 -17.11 -3.92
C LEU A 36 -3.93 -17.35 -3.03
N GLU A 37 -2.84 -17.92 -3.56
CA GLU A 37 -1.57 -18.10 -2.84
C GLU A 37 -0.99 -16.77 -2.32
N ARG A 38 -1.21 -15.66 -3.03
CA ARG A 38 -0.79 -14.32 -2.57
C ARG A 38 -1.64 -13.86 -1.37
N CYS A 39 -2.90 -14.28 -1.29
CA CYS A 39 -3.81 -13.95 -0.21
C CYS A 39 -3.53 -14.74 1.08
N VAL A 40 -2.96 -15.96 0.99
CA VAL A 40 -2.61 -16.82 2.15
C VAL A 40 -1.68 -16.11 3.14
N LYS A 41 -0.79 -15.24 2.65
CA LYS A 41 0.18 -14.51 3.48
C LYS A 41 -0.48 -13.46 4.39
N GLY A 42 -1.80 -13.25 4.30
CA GLY A 42 -2.55 -12.28 5.11
C GLY A 42 -2.05 -10.84 4.94
N ARG A 43 -1.30 -10.58 3.87
CA ARG A 43 -0.82 -9.23 3.55
C ARG A 43 -2.02 -8.42 3.08
N THR A 44 -2.10 -7.17 3.53
CA THR A 44 -3.14 -6.26 3.08
C THR A 44 -3.12 -6.17 1.55
N GLN A 45 -4.29 -6.28 0.91
CA GLN A 45 -4.47 -6.13 -0.53
C GLN A 45 -4.00 -4.77 -1.09
N ASN A 46 -3.51 -3.86 -0.23
CA ASN A 46 -3.20 -2.49 -0.58
C ASN A 46 -1.74 -2.09 -0.30
N ALA A 47 -0.79 -2.89 -0.80
CA ALA A 47 0.61 -2.47 -0.86
C ALA A 47 0.76 -1.18 -1.66
N ASN A 48 -0.08 -0.98 -2.69
CA ASN A 48 -0.08 0.20 -3.55
C ASN A 48 -0.39 1.48 -2.77
N GLU A 49 -1.39 1.52 -1.88
CA GLU A 49 -1.64 2.70 -1.03
C GLU A 49 -0.47 3.02 -0.10
N SER A 50 0.17 1.99 0.47
CA SER A 50 1.34 2.21 1.32
C SER A 50 2.53 2.75 0.52
N LEU A 51 2.74 2.26 -0.71
CA LEU A 51 3.76 2.75 -1.63
C LEU A 51 3.45 4.20 -2.06
N HIS A 52 2.23 4.47 -2.49
CA HIS A 52 1.76 5.81 -2.85
C HIS A 52 1.96 6.79 -1.68
N GLY A 53 1.63 6.38 -0.45
CA GLY A 53 1.89 7.19 0.73
C GLY A 53 3.38 7.45 0.99
N THR A 54 4.28 6.59 0.52
CA THR A 54 5.73 6.80 0.58
C THR A 54 6.19 7.75 -0.52
N ILE A 55 5.69 7.59 -1.75
CA ILE A 55 5.96 8.49 -2.88
C ILE A 55 5.52 9.92 -2.54
N TRP A 56 4.29 10.10 -2.07
CA TRP A 56 3.73 11.44 -1.79
C TRP A 56 4.36 12.12 -0.57
N LYS A 57 5.04 11.37 0.31
CA LYS A 57 5.86 11.98 1.37
C LYS A 57 7.15 12.59 0.83
N LYS A 58 7.72 12.02 -0.24
CA LYS A 58 8.93 12.55 -0.89
C LYS A 58 8.59 13.64 -1.90
N CYS A 59 7.52 13.43 -2.67
CA CYS A 59 7.03 14.36 -3.68
C CYS A 59 5.55 14.66 -3.45
N PRO A 60 5.20 15.65 -2.61
CA PRO A 60 3.81 16.00 -2.36
C PRO A 60 3.06 16.39 -3.64
N LYS A 61 1.82 15.92 -3.78
CA LYS A 61 0.95 16.26 -4.93
C LYS A 61 0.62 17.74 -5.04
N THR A 62 0.75 18.47 -3.94
CA THR A 62 0.48 19.91 -3.85
C THR A 62 1.58 20.77 -4.44
N ARG A 63 2.72 20.17 -4.84
CA ARG A 63 3.87 20.89 -5.39
C ARG A 63 4.17 20.39 -6.80
N ASN A 64 4.25 21.33 -7.74
CA ASN A 64 4.75 21.05 -9.07
C ASN A 64 6.26 20.79 -9.01
N VAL A 65 6.72 19.73 -9.67
CA VAL A 65 8.14 19.36 -9.77
C VAL A 65 8.47 18.97 -11.20
N SER A 66 9.76 19.04 -11.56
CA SER A 66 10.21 18.53 -12.86
C SER A 66 10.00 17.02 -12.97
N LYS A 67 9.86 16.50 -14.20
CA LYS A 67 9.76 15.06 -14.49
C LYS A 67 10.92 14.28 -13.84
N LYS A 68 12.16 14.78 -13.98
CA LYS A 68 13.36 14.16 -13.41
C LYS A 68 13.30 14.06 -11.89
N THR A 69 12.81 15.10 -11.22
CA THR A 69 12.61 15.10 -9.76
C THR A 69 11.57 14.07 -9.34
N LEU A 70 10.46 13.97 -10.07
CA LEU A 70 9.41 12.99 -9.81
C LEU A 70 9.95 11.55 -9.96
N GLU A 71 10.65 11.27 -11.05
CA GLU A 71 11.27 9.95 -11.32
C GLU A 71 12.24 9.56 -10.20
N GLY A 72 13.10 10.48 -9.77
CA GLY A 72 14.02 10.24 -8.65
C GLY A 72 13.29 9.96 -7.34
N ALA A 73 12.26 10.75 -7.01
CA ALA A 73 11.46 10.55 -5.80
C ALA A 73 10.71 9.21 -5.81
N VAL A 74 10.19 8.79 -6.96
CA VAL A 74 9.54 7.48 -7.14
C VAL A 74 10.55 6.35 -6.96
N ALA A 75 11.70 6.42 -7.62
CA ALA A 75 12.76 5.41 -7.51
C ALA A 75 13.24 5.26 -6.06
N GLU A 76 13.45 6.37 -5.36
CA GLU A 76 13.84 6.39 -3.95
C GLU A 76 12.73 5.80 -3.05
N ALA A 77 11.46 6.13 -3.30
CA ALA A 77 10.33 5.61 -2.53
C ALA A 77 10.16 4.10 -2.71
N VAL A 78 10.25 3.60 -3.95
CA VAL A 78 10.17 2.17 -4.26
C VAL A 78 11.31 1.41 -3.58
N SER A 79 12.53 1.93 -3.69
CA SER A 79 13.70 1.33 -3.05
C SER A 79 13.56 1.31 -1.53
N GLN A 80 13.14 2.42 -0.92
CA GLN A 80 12.89 2.49 0.52
C GLN A 80 11.79 1.54 0.99
N PHE A 81 10.74 1.37 0.19
CA PHE A 81 9.63 0.48 0.51
C PHE A 81 10.06 -0.99 0.53
N ASN A 82 10.89 -1.40 -0.44
CA ASN A 82 11.33 -2.78 -0.60
C ASN A 82 12.50 -3.15 0.32
N PHE A 83 13.50 -2.28 0.47
CA PHE A 83 14.75 -2.59 1.16
C PHE A 83 14.92 -1.85 2.49
N GLY A 84 14.01 -0.94 2.84
CA GLY A 84 14.11 -0.10 4.04
C GLY A 84 14.99 1.13 3.84
N ASN A 85 15.41 1.75 4.93
CA ASN A 85 16.19 2.99 4.90
C ASN A 85 17.68 2.76 4.61
N SER A 86 18.16 1.51 4.56
CA SER A 86 19.54 1.18 4.19
C SER A 86 19.91 1.69 2.79
N VAL A 87 18.92 1.79 1.89
CA VAL A 87 19.08 2.33 0.53
C VAL A 87 19.70 3.72 0.53
N PHE A 88 19.42 4.56 1.54
CA PHE A 88 20.02 5.89 1.63
C PHE A 88 21.55 5.84 1.69
N SER A 89 22.12 4.82 2.31
CA SER A 89 23.58 4.60 2.35
C SER A 89 24.14 4.36 0.94
N LEU A 90 23.42 3.56 0.14
CA LEU A 90 23.79 3.27 -1.25
C LEU A 90 23.63 4.52 -2.13
N SER A 91 22.51 5.23 -2.01
CA SER A 91 22.26 6.46 -2.78
C SER A 91 23.27 7.56 -2.48
N MET A 92 23.65 7.73 -1.21
CA MET A 92 24.72 8.65 -0.82
C MET A 92 26.05 8.26 -1.48
N SER A 93 26.43 6.98 -1.41
CA SER A 93 27.68 6.48 -2.00
C SER A 93 27.69 6.67 -3.52
N ALA A 94 26.58 6.38 -4.19
CA ALA A 94 26.42 6.61 -5.63
C ALA A 94 26.49 8.09 -6.03
N ALA A 95 26.15 9.01 -5.11
CA ALA A 95 26.29 10.45 -5.29
C ALA A 95 27.70 10.97 -4.91
N GLY A 96 28.66 10.09 -4.62
CA GLY A 96 30.02 10.45 -4.20
C GLY A 96 30.14 10.86 -2.73
N VAL A 97 29.11 10.63 -1.92
CA VAL A 97 29.09 10.97 -0.49
C VAL A 97 29.21 9.71 0.35
N SER A 98 30.32 9.55 1.07
CA SER A 98 30.49 8.40 1.96
C SER A 98 29.58 8.51 3.20
N PRO A 99 28.73 7.51 3.50
CA PRO A 99 27.88 7.51 4.68
C PRO A 99 28.70 7.42 5.97
N GLY A 100 28.70 8.48 6.76
CA GLY A 100 29.35 8.49 8.07
C GLY A 100 28.56 7.78 9.19
N ARG A 101 29.16 7.69 10.37
CA ARG A 101 28.56 7.08 11.59
C ARG A 101 27.17 7.64 11.92
N PHE A 102 26.98 8.96 11.79
CA PHE A 102 25.70 9.61 12.06
C PHE A 102 24.63 9.24 11.04
N SER A 103 24.98 9.14 9.76
CA SER A 103 24.08 8.68 8.69
C SER A 103 23.59 7.27 8.97
N GLY A 104 24.51 6.35 9.32
CA GLY A 104 24.16 4.98 9.72
C GLY A 104 23.24 4.94 10.94
N ARG A 105 23.51 5.77 11.97
CA ARG A 105 22.65 5.86 13.17
C ARG A 105 21.24 6.35 12.80
N ILE A 106 21.12 7.39 11.98
CA ILE A 106 19.82 7.95 11.56
C ILE A 106 19.04 6.93 10.73
N ILE A 107 19.69 6.25 9.78
CA ILE A 107 19.09 5.18 8.97
C ILE A 107 18.49 4.10 9.86
N ASN A 108 19.28 3.60 10.82
CA ASN A 108 18.84 2.57 11.77
C ASN A 108 17.67 3.03 12.63
N ILE A 109 17.69 4.27 13.13
CA ILE A 109 16.57 4.81 13.92
C ILE A 109 15.29 4.89 13.07
N ARG A 110 15.39 5.34 11.82
CA ARG A 110 14.24 5.44 10.91
C ARG A 110 13.63 4.06 10.62
N ASP A 111 14.48 3.06 10.36
CA ASP A 111 13.99 1.69 10.12
C ASP A 111 13.39 1.05 11.36
N LYS A 112 14.01 1.21 12.54
CA LYS A 112 13.42 0.77 13.80
C LYS A 112 12.03 1.37 14.00
N LYS A 113 11.87 2.69 13.84
CA LYS A 113 10.57 3.37 13.92
C LYS A 113 9.55 2.81 12.92
N ARG A 114 9.97 2.53 11.68
CA ARG A 114 9.12 1.93 10.64
C ARG A 114 8.61 0.55 11.06
N VAL A 115 9.49 -0.32 11.55
CA VAL A 115 9.14 -1.67 12.01
C VAL A 115 8.24 -1.60 13.24
N THR A 116 8.58 -0.82 14.27
CA THR A 116 7.75 -0.66 15.47
C THR A 116 6.36 -0.13 15.15
N SER A 117 6.26 0.86 14.25
CA SER A 117 4.96 1.38 13.78
C SER A 117 4.13 0.31 13.07
N THR A 118 4.78 -0.54 12.28
CA THR A 118 4.13 -1.65 11.57
C THR A 118 3.62 -2.71 12.56
N VAL A 119 4.44 -3.12 13.51
CA VAL A 119 4.06 -4.07 14.58
C VAL A 119 2.88 -3.53 15.38
N ARG A 120 2.96 -2.26 15.83
CA ARG A 120 1.87 -1.60 16.57
C ARG A 120 0.58 -1.54 15.75
N LYS A 121 0.66 -1.22 14.45
CA LYS A 121 -0.50 -1.16 13.56
C LYS A 121 -1.10 -2.53 13.26
N ASN A 122 -0.28 -3.59 13.25
CA ASN A 122 -0.71 -4.95 13.02
C ASN A 122 -1.31 -5.63 14.26
N ASN A 123 -1.02 -5.10 15.45
CA ASN A 123 -1.58 -5.56 16.70
C ASN A 123 -3.13 -5.54 16.68
N LEU A 124 -3.76 -6.64 17.11
CA LEU A 124 -5.21 -6.83 17.11
C LEU A 124 -5.95 -5.79 17.97
N HIS A 125 -5.42 -5.47 19.15
CA HIS A 125 -5.98 -4.47 20.04
C HIS A 125 -6.04 -3.10 19.32
N TYR A 126 -4.95 -2.72 18.66
CA TYR A 126 -4.91 -1.47 17.91
C TYR A 126 -5.86 -1.46 16.69
N LYS A 127 -6.01 -2.59 16.00
CA LYS A 127 -6.99 -2.74 14.90
C LYS A 127 -8.43 -2.58 15.40
N ARG A 128 -8.78 -3.20 16.54
CA ARG A 128 -10.10 -3.08 17.18
C ARG A 128 -10.38 -1.64 17.62
N TYR A 129 -9.43 -1.03 18.33
CA TYR A 129 -9.49 0.38 18.73
C TYR A 129 -9.78 1.30 17.54
N ARG A 130 -9.03 1.15 16.43
CA ARG A 130 -9.25 1.93 15.20
C ARG A 130 -10.63 1.72 14.57
N ARG A 131 -11.18 0.50 14.61
CA ARG A 131 -12.52 0.21 14.09
C ARG A 131 -13.59 0.95 14.90
N ASN A 132 -13.49 0.89 16.23
CA ASN A 132 -14.43 1.56 17.13
C ASN A 132 -14.42 3.08 16.94
N LEU A 133 -13.25 3.69 16.71
CA LEU A 133 -13.13 5.11 16.36
C LEU A 133 -13.89 5.52 15.10
N LYS A 134 -13.98 4.63 14.10
CA LYS A 134 -14.72 4.91 12.86
C LYS A 134 -16.23 4.80 13.05
N LEU A 135 -16.68 3.94 13.96
CA LEU A 135 -18.10 3.73 14.25
C LEU A 135 -18.69 4.82 15.15
N LYS A 136 -17.84 5.61 15.82
CA LYS A 136 -18.23 6.80 16.61
C LYS A 136 -18.42 8.07 15.75
N LYS A 137 -18.14 7.99 14.46
CA LYS A 137 -18.37 9.08 13.49
C LYS A 137 -19.60 8.76 12.67
#